data_AF-A0A1B3NP00-F1
#
_entry.id   AF-A0A1B3NP00-F1
#
_cell.length_a   1.000
_cell.length_b   1.000
_cell.length_c   1.000
_cell.angle_alpha   90.00
_cell.angle_beta   90.00
_cell.angle_gamma   90.00
#
_symmetry.space_group_name_H-M   'P 1'
#
loop_
_entity.id
_entity.type
_entity.pdbx_description
1 polymer ?
#
loop_
_entity_poly.entity_id
_entity_poly.type
_entity_poly.pdbx_seq_one_letter_code
_entity_poly.pdbx_strand_id
1 'polypeptide(L)'
;MRYFKTQWPRIGGTALTPLRADAFRDPRFTERYEPGILVRAYVAACGQITSPENAIGLLGAARDLNLPLYKVASTECADIRRRTDALNRDRYGSHRKLATGGVFDPGFDRWTFQQILPTREPLRGAPVTLEARSVDVILPAGVSSGEFEKRLHQAMANASLNAWLETSDGIAHCALVGLNPREQQRFTALRFGKPARISPAEEIYIFRPIGEDADRLLTVIETIIYQLVLGTASPANPLWSSASQHAGRRDGAPSDRRHASA
;
A
#
# COMPACT_ATOMS: atom_id res chain seq x y z
N MET A 1 -26.01 6.93 8.78
CA MET A 1 -25.06 6.98 7.66
C MET A 1 -25.53 8.06 6.70
N ARG A 2 -24.75 9.13 6.50
CA ARG A 2 -25.10 10.19 5.53
C ARG A 2 -24.51 9.80 4.18
N TYR A 3 -25.34 9.78 3.14
CA TYR A 3 -24.90 9.48 1.77
C TYR A 3 -24.43 10.77 1.09
N PHE A 4 -23.18 10.76 0.62
CA PHE A 4 -22.63 11.84 -0.19
C PHE A 4 -22.37 11.29 -1.60
N LYS A 5 -22.87 11.98 -2.63
CA LYS A 5 -22.62 11.62 -4.03
C LYS A 5 -21.21 12.04 -4.43
N THR A 6 -20.19 11.41 -3.84
CA THR A 6 -18.79 11.58 -4.22
C THR A 6 -18.36 10.34 -5.00
N GLN A 7 -17.89 10.54 -6.23
CA GLN A 7 -17.25 9.47 -6.98
C GLN A 7 -15.81 9.33 -6.47
N TRP A 8 -15.56 8.28 -5.68
CA TRP A 8 -14.22 8.03 -5.14
C TRP A 8 -13.22 7.68 -6.25
N PRO A 9 -11.93 8.03 -6.08
CA PRO A 9 -10.92 7.67 -7.06
C PRO A 9 -10.81 6.15 -7.18
N ARG A 10 -10.77 5.65 -8.42
CA ARG A 10 -10.57 4.23 -8.70
C ARG A 10 -9.08 3.92 -8.73
N ILE A 11 -8.59 2.97 -7.94
CA ILE A 11 -7.16 2.61 -7.95
C ILE A 11 -6.68 2.25 -9.36
N GLY A 12 -5.51 2.73 -9.80
CA GLY A 12 -5.05 2.55 -11.20
C GLY A 12 -5.57 3.60 -12.19
N GLY A 13 -6.47 4.49 -11.76
CA GLY A 13 -7.05 5.54 -12.61
C GLY A 13 -8.03 5.03 -13.69
N THR A 14 -8.70 5.94 -14.37
CA THR A 14 -9.73 5.58 -15.38
C THR A 14 -9.16 4.86 -16.60
N ALA A 15 -7.86 5.02 -16.88
CA ALA A 15 -7.18 4.39 -18.01
C ALA A 15 -6.75 2.93 -17.76
N LEU A 16 -6.88 2.41 -16.52
CA LEU A 16 -6.52 1.02 -16.22
C LEU A 16 -7.41 0.07 -17.03
N THR A 17 -6.79 -0.60 -17.99
CA THR A 17 -7.45 -1.58 -18.86
C THR A 17 -6.92 -2.97 -18.53
N PRO A 18 -7.78 -3.99 -18.35
CA PRO A 18 -7.32 -5.36 -18.19
C PRO A 18 -6.47 -5.83 -19.36
N LEU A 19 -5.47 -6.66 -19.06
CA LEU A 19 -4.74 -7.39 -20.10
C LEU A 19 -5.68 -8.38 -20.81
N ARG A 20 -5.26 -8.85 -21.99
CA ARG A 20 -5.94 -9.95 -22.66
C ARG A 20 -5.92 -11.21 -21.78
N ALA A 21 -6.97 -12.03 -21.86
CA ALA A 21 -7.13 -13.23 -21.04
C ALA A 21 -6.03 -14.30 -21.25
N ASP A 22 -5.30 -14.22 -22.37
CA ASP A 22 -4.20 -15.08 -22.78
C ASP A 22 -2.82 -14.44 -22.59
N ALA A 23 -2.71 -13.22 -22.04
CA ALA A 23 -1.47 -12.46 -21.98
C ALA A 23 -0.28 -13.22 -21.36
N PHE A 24 -0.52 -13.97 -20.28
CA PHE A 24 0.52 -14.75 -19.59
C PHE A 24 0.79 -16.13 -20.21
N ARG A 25 0.04 -16.50 -21.24
CA ARG A 25 0.25 -17.72 -22.04
C ARG A 25 0.80 -17.42 -23.43
N ASP A 26 0.96 -16.13 -23.77
CA ASP A 26 1.60 -15.68 -25.00
C ASP A 26 3.09 -16.06 -24.97
N PRO A 27 3.63 -16.67 -26.04
CA PRO A 27 5.05 -17.01 -26.14
C PRO A 27 5.99 -15.85 -25.80
N ARG A 28 5.62 -14.61 -26.15
CA ARG A 28 6.42 -13.41 -25.85
C ARG A 28 6.62 -13.20 -24.35
N PHE A 29 5.64 -13.60 -23.53
CA PHE A 29 5.75 -13.59 -22.08
C PHE A 29 6.49 -14.84 -21.59
N THR A 30 6.05 -16.04 -21.99
CA THR A 30 6.56 -17.29 -21.42
C THR A 30 8.03 -17.56 -21.75
N GLU A 31 8.51 -17.12 -22.91
CA GLU A 31 9.92 -17.25 -23.31
C GLU A 31 10.85 -16.28 -22.57
N ARG A 32 10.31 -15.23 -21.93
CA ARG A 32 11.07 -14.19 -21.22
C ARG A 32 10.92 -14.25 -19.71
N TYR A 33 9.84 -14.85 -19.22
CA TYR A 33 9.58 -14.93 -17.80
C TYR A 33 10.48 -15.97 -17.14
N GLU A 34 11.43 -15.49 -16.35
CA GLU A 34 12.19 -16.31 -15.41
C GLU A 34 11.71 -16.01 -13.98
N PRO A 35 11.36 -17.02 -13.16
CA PRO A 35 10.87 -16.80 -11.81
C PRO A 35 12.00 -16.33 -10.87
N GLY A 36 11.69 -15.31 -10.08
CA GLY A 36 12.57 -14.74 -9.06
C GLY A 36 12.01 -14.94 -7.65
N ILE A 37 11.81 -13.84 -6.93
CA ILE A 37 11.39 -13.86 -5.52
C ILE A 37 9.87 -13.80 -5.36
N LEU A 38 9.38 -14.35 -4.25
CA LEU A 38 7.99 -14.22 -3.83
C LEU A 38 7.78 -12.95 -3.00
N VAL A 39 6.81 -12.13 -3.42
CA VAL A 39 6.30 -11.00 -2.63
C VAL A 39 4.80 -11.16 -2.39
N ARG A 40 4.31 -10.55 -1.32
CA ARG A 40 2.90 -10.59 -0.93
C ARG A 40 2.35 -9.18 -0.90
N ALA A 41 1.49 -8.84 -1.85
CA ALA A 41 0.68 -7.63 -1.75
C ALA A 41 -0.42 -7.88 -0.72
N TYR A 42 -0.63 -6.93 0.19
CA TYR A 42 -1.59 -7.09 1.28
C TYR A 42 -2.39 -5.82 1.49
N VAL A 43 -3.55 -6.01 2.12
CA VAL A 43 -4.41 -4.92 2.59
C VAL A 43 -4.49 -5.01 4.11
N ALA A 44 -4.34 -3.88 4.80
CA ALA A 44 -4.46 -3.81 6.24
C ALA A 44 -5.32 -2.62 6.66
N ALA A 45 -5.96 -2.76 7.83
CA ALA A 45 -6.67 -1.68 8.49
C ALA A 45 -6.41 -1.77 10.01
N CYS A 46 -6.68 -0.68 10.71
CA CYS A 46 -6.62 -0.62 12.16
C CYS A 46 -7.79 0.19 12.70
N GLY A 47 -8.06 0.03 13.99
CA GLY A 47 -9.10 0.75 14.69
C GLY A 47 -10.09 -0.18 15.38
N GLN A 48 -10.91 0.43 16.23
CA GLN A 48 -11.94 -0.26 16.99
C GLN A 48 -13.12 0.70 17.16
N ILE A 49 -14.32 0.12 17.27
CA ILE A 49 -15.51 0.81 17.73
C ILE A 49 -15.50 0.78 19.26
N THR A 50 -15.35 1.93 19.90
CA THR A 50 -15.37 2.05 21.38
C THR A 50 -16.78 2.32 21.90
N SER A 51 -17.63 2.94 21.09
CA SER A 51 -19.07 3.11 21.31
C SER A 51 -19.81 3.24 19.97
N PRO A 52 -21.15 3.18 19.91
CA PRO A 52 -21.90 3.29 18.65
C PRO A 52 -21.53 4.53 17.81
N GLU A 53 -21.19 5.63 18.49
CA GLU A 53 -20.81 6.91 17.89
C GLU A 53 -19.30 7.11 17.72
N ASN A 54 -18.44 6.32 18.39
CA ASN A 54 -16.99 6.55 18.40
C ASN A 54 -16.20 5.37 17.79
N ALA A 55 -15.36 5.68 16.81
CA ALA A 55 -14.29 4.80 16.35
C ALA A 55 -12.95 5.52 16.34
N ILE A 56 -11.89 4.75 16.53
CA ILE A 56 -10.50 5.22 16.54
C ILE A 56 -9.68 4.51 15.46
N GLY A 57 -8.42 4.91 15.29
CA GLY A 57 -7.52 4.37 14.27
C GLY A 57 -7.92 4.78 12.85
N LEU A 58 -7.52 3.98 11.86
CA LEU A 58 -7.89 4.22 10.46
C LEU A 58 -9.40 4.06 10.24
N LEU A 59 -10.08 3.21 11.02
CA LEU A 59 -11.54 3.11 11.02
C LEU A 59 -12.22 4.41 11.43
N GLY A 60 -11.72 5.09 12.47
CA GLY A 60 -12.21 6.42 12.86
C GLY A 60 -12.04 7.43 11.73
N ALA A 61 -10.83 7.52 11.19
CA ALA A 61 -10.53 8.37 10.04
C ALA A 61 -11.44 8.10 8.83
N ALA A 62 -11.70 6.83 8.52
CA ALA A 62 -12.59 6.40 7.45
C ALA A 62 -14.04 6.84 7.69
N ARG A 63 -14.52 6.83 8.94
CA ARG A 63 -15.86 7.28 9.29
C ARG A 63 -16.01 8.79 9.25
N ASP A 64 -15.04 9.52 9.79
CA ASP A 64 -15.03 10.99 9.79
C ASP A 64 -15.03 11.53 8.37
N LEU A 65 -14.17 10.95 7.51
CA LEU A 65 -14.11 11.28 6.10
C LEU A 65 -15.24 10.64 5.28
N ASN A 66 -16.00 9.68 5.81
CA ASN A 66 -16.94 8.87 5.03
C ASN A 66 -16.32 8.27 3.74
N LEU A 67 -15.11 7.71 3.88
CA LEU A 67 -14.32 7.08 2.82
C LEU A 67 -13.84 5.67 3.24
N PRO A 68 -13.73 4.71 2.31
CA PRO A 68 -13.14 3.41 2.61
C PRO A 68 -11.61 3.52 2.62
N LEU A 69 -11.01 3.62 3.80
CA LEU A 69 -9.56 3.79 3.93
C LEU A 69 -8.88 2.50 4.36
N TYR A 70 -7.86 2.10 3.59
CA TYR A 70 -7.04 0.93 3.89
C TYR A 70 -5.59 1.21 3.56
N LYS A 71 -4.69 0.53 4.27
CA LYS A 71 -3.29 0.46 3.87
C LYS A 71 -3.14 -0.64 2.81
N VAL A 72 -2.49 -0.32 1.69
CA VAL A 72 -2.10 -1.31 0.67
C VAL A 72 -0.59 -1.21 0.47
N ALA A 73 0.12 -2.33 0.50
CA ALA A 73 1.57 -2.40 0.33
C ALA A 73 2.00 -3.83 -0.02
N SER A 74 3.30 -4.07 -0.18
CA SER A 74 3.85 -5.40 -0.40
C SER A 74 4.90 -5.78 0.64
N THR A 75 5.21 -7.07 0.77
CA THR A 75 6.28 -7.55 1.65
C THR A 75 6.89 -8.87 1.17
N GLU A 76 8.19 -9.04 1.38
CA GLU A 76 8.89 -10.34 1.26
C GLU A 76 8.77 -11.20 2.53
N CYS A 77 8.17 -10.68 3.61
CA CYS A 77 8.08 -11.42 4.87
C CYS A 77 7.34 -12.74 4.68
N ALA A 78 8.01 -13.85 5.01
CA ALA A 78 7.42 -15.18 5.03
C ALA A 78 6.22 -15.25 5.99
N ASP A 79 6.34 -14.60 7.16
CA ASP A 79 5.23 -14.39 8.08
C ASP A 79 4.75 -12.94 8.00
N ILE A 80 3.63 -12.74 7.30
CA ILE A 80 3.01 -11.43 7.14
C ILE A 80 2.67 -10.79 8.50
N ARG A 81 2.42 -11.54 9.57
CA ARG A 81 2.07 -10.98 10.90
C ARG A 81 3.18 -10.12 11.50
N ARG A 82 4.44 -10.41 11.17
CA ARG A 82 5.58 -9.55 11.56
C ARG A 82 5.46 -8.15 10.97
N ARG A 83 4.82 -8.02 9.81
CA ARG A 83 4.57 -6.72 9.18
C ARG A 83 3.54 -5.90 9.95
N THR A 84 2.47 -6.53 10.44
CA THR A 84 1.50 -5.83 11.32
C THR A 84 2.12 -5.38 12.63
N ASP A 85 3.03 -6.16 13.23
CA ASP A 85 3.74 -5.74 14.45
C ASP A 85 4.61 -4.50 14.24
N ALA A 86 5.26 -4.37 13.08
CA ALA A 86 5.99 -3.17 12.72
C ALA A 86 5.06 -1.94 12.61
N LEU A 87 3.93 -2.09 11.90
CA LEU A 87 2.93 -1.02 11.79
C LEU A 87 2.36 -0.57 13.14
N ASN A 88 2.15 -1.53 14.05
CA ASN A 88 1.65 -1.27 15.40
C ASN A 88 2.67 -0.51 16.25
N ARG A 89 3.95 -0.90 16.20
CA ARG A 89 5.03 -0.20 16.90
C ARG A 89 5.22 1.23 16.40
N ASP A 90 5.15 1.42 15.09
CA ASP A 90 5.32 2.74 14.46
C ASP A 90 4.06 3.61 14.55
N ARG A 91 2.92 3.02 14.93
CA ARG A 91 1.59 3.66 14.86
C ARG A 91 1.39 4.32 13.50
N TYR A 92 1.64 3.56 12.44
CA TYR A 92 1.72 4.07 11.07
C TYR A 92 0.50 4.92 10.71
N GLY A 93 0.69 6.14 10.21
CA GLY A 93 -0.40 7.04 9.81
C GLY A 93 -1.16 7.73 10.95
N SER A 94 -0.76 7.54 12.21
CA SER A 94 -1.44 8.16 13.36
C SER A 94 -1.25 9.67 13.47
N HIS A 95 -0.20 10.23 12.88
CA HIS A 95 0.15 11.63 13.08
C HIS A 95 -0.59 12.53 12.08
N ARG A 96 -1.17 13.62 12.56
CA ARG A 96 -1.77 14.70 11.77
C ARG A 96 -1.12 16.03 12.13
N LYS A 97 -1.13 16.96 11.19
CA LYS A 97 -0.66 18.34 11.40
C LYS A 97 -1.87 19.25 11.43
N LEU A 98 -2.19 19.79 12.61
CA LEU A 98 -3.23 20.79 12.79
C LEU A 98 -2.60 22.19 12.73
N ALA A 99 -3.45 23.22 12.58
CA ALA A 99 -3.00 24.61 12.72
C ALA A 99 -2.35 24.89 14.09
N THR A 100 -2.78 24.18 15.15
CA THR A 100 -2.27 24.31 16.52
C THR A 100 -1.05 23.45 16.82
N GLY A 101 -0.64 22.57 15.90
CA GLY A 101 0.51 21.68 16.08
C GLY A 101 0.27 20.23 15.64
N GLY A 102 1.28 19.39 15.83
CA GLY A 102 1.20 17.96 15.53
C GLY A 102 0.40 17.20 16.59
N VAL A 103 -0.49 16.30 16.15
CA VAL A 103 -1.27 15.43 17.04
C VAL A 103 -1.13 13.97 16.63
N PHE A 104 -1.26 13.06 17.60
CA PHE A 104 -1.28 11.63 17.37
C PHE A 104 -2.68 11.09 17.67
N ASP A 105 -3.38 10.62 16.64
CA ASP A 105 -4.68 9.99 16.82
C ASP A 105 -4.51 8.60 17.47
N PRO A 106 -5.38 8.23 18.43
CA PRO A 106 -5.36 6.91 19.04
C PRO A 106 -5.82 5.80 18.08
N GLY A 107 -5.54 4.54 18.42
CA GLY A 107 -6.08 3.36 17.73
C GLY A 107 -5.32 2.87 16.49
N PHE A 108 -4.17 3.46 16.18
CA PHE A 108 -3.26 3.05 15.09
C PHE A 108 -2.24 1.98 15.50
N ASP A 109 -2.49 1.27 16.61
CA ASP A 109 -1.63 0.25 17.21
C ASP A 109 -2.22 -1.18 17.14
N ARG A 110 -3.30 -1.35 16.37
CA ARG A 110 -4.02 -2.62 16.15
C ARG A 110 -4.27 -2.91 14.67
N TRP A 111 -3.24 -2.76 13.86
CA TRP A 111 -3.21 -3.16 12.46
C TRP A 111 -3.43 -4.66 12.32
N THR A 112 -4.35 -5.01 11.42
CA THR A 112 -4.64 -6.39 11.03
C THR A 112 -4.89 -6.46 9.53
N PHE A 113 -4.48 -7.57 8.93
CA PHE A 113 -4.74 -7.84 7.53
C PHE A 113 -6.23 -7.96 7.26
N GLN A 114 -6.66 -7.50 6.11
CA GLN A 114 -8.04 -7.61 5.65
C GLN A 114 -8.12 -8.71 4.60
N GLN A 115 -9.31 -9.29 4.44
CA GLN A 115 -9.53 -10.23 3.34
C GLN A 115 -9.54 -9.47 2.01
N ILE A 116 -8.99 -10.08 0.96
CA ILE A 116 -9.02 -9.52 -0.40
C ILE A 116 -9.95 -10.41 -1.22
N LEU A 117 -11.10 -9.86 -1.63
CA LEU A 117 -12.19 -10.62 -2.26
C LEU A 117 -12.56 -9.99 -3.62
N PRO A 118 -11.75 -10.21 -4.68
CA PRO A 118 -12.11 -9.85 -6.04
C PRO A 118 -13.32 -10.66 -6.53
N THR A 119 -13.98 -10.19 -7.59
CA THR A 119 -15.03 -10.94 -8.31
C THR A 119 -14.47 -11.84 -9.40
N ARG A 120 -13.16 -11.77 -9.65
CA ARG A 120 -12.44 -12.63 -10.59
C ARG A 120 -11.23 -13.30 -9.96
N GLU A 121 -10.80 -14.38 -10.58
CA GLU A 121 -9.50 -15.00 -10.32
C GLU A 121 -8.36 -14.24 -11.05
N PRO A 122 -7.10 -14.42 -10.61
CA PRO A 122 -5.94 -14.04 -11.39
C PRO A 122 -5.97 -14.62 -12.81
N LEU A 123 -5.39 -13.89 -13.78
CA LEU A 123 -5.30 -14.35 -15.16
C LEU A 123 -4.54 -15.68 -15.26
N ARG A 124 -5.07 -16.63 -16.03
CA ARG A 124 -4.47 -17.95 -16.19
C ARG A 124 -3.05 -17.86 -16.75
N GLY A 125 -2.09 -18.48 -16.05
CA GLY A 125 -0.67 -18.46 -16.39
C GLY A 125 0.10 -17.30 -15.76
N ALA A 126 -0.59 -16.33 -15.14
CA ALA A 126 0.08 -15.29 -14.37
C ALA A 126 0.82 -15.91 -13.18
N PRO A 127 2.00 -15.39 -12.81
CA PRO A 127 2.70 -15.81 -11.59
C PRO A 127 2.09 -15.15 -10.34
N VAL A 128 0.77 -15.23 -10.23
CA VAL A 128 -0.07 -14.56 -9.23
C VAL A 128 -1.02 -15.58 -8.63
N THR A 129 -1.02 -15.70 -7.31
CA THR A 129 -1.94 -16.53 -6.53
C THR A 129 -2.74 -15.64 -5.60
N LEU A 130 -4.07 -15.82 -5.58
CA LEU A 130 -4.95 -15.12 -4.66
C LEU A 130 -5.06 -15.95 -3.37
N GLU A 131 -4.59 -15.37 -2.27
CA GLU A 131 -4.75 -15.92 -0.92
C GLU A 131 -5.83 -15.14 -0.16
N ALA A 132 -6.32 -15.70 0.95
CA ALA A 132 -7.42 -15.09 1.70
C ALA A 132 -7.13 -13.65 2.17
N ARG A 133 -5.87 -13.30 2.45
CA ARG A 133 -5.43 -11.99 2.98
C ARG A 133 -4.23 -11.38 2.25
N SER A 134 -3.80 -11.97 1.14
CA SER A 134 -2.71 -11.47 0.31
C SER A 134 -2.93 -11.85 -1.15
N VAL A 135 -2.23 -11.13 -2.03
CA VAL A 135 -1.99 -11.56 -3.41
C VAL A 135 -0.51 -11.91 -3.47
N ASP A 136 -0.23 -13.19 -3.61
CA ASP A 136 1.12 -13.74 -3.67
C ASP A 136 1.61 -13.65 -5.12
N VAL A 137 2.79 -13.08 -5.33
CA VAL A 137 3.34 -12.76 -6.66
C VAL A 137 4.78 -13.23 -6.75
N ILE A 138 5.07 -14.09 -7.72
CA ILE A 138 6.46 -14.47 -8.03
C ILE A 138 7.00 -13.47 -9.05
N LEU A 139 7.83 -12.54 -8.58
CA LEU A 139 8.44 -11.51 -9.41
C LEU A 139 9.39 -12.11 -10.46
N PRO A 140 9.59 -11.46 -11.62
CA PRO A 140 10.63 -11.86 -12.56
C PRO A 140 12.03 -11.81 -11.93
N ALA A 141 12.93 -12.68 -12.38
CA ALA A 141 14.32 -12.70 -11.94
C ALA A 141 14.97 -11.31 -12.09
N GLY A 142 15.75 -10.91 -11.08
CA GLY A 142 16.40 -9.60 -11.03
C GLY A 142 15.51 -8.44 -10.56
N VAL A 143 14.18 -8.61 -10.46
CA VAL A 143 13.29 -7.58 -9.91
C VAL A 143 13.27 -7.67 -8.39
N SER A 144 13.60 -6.57 -7.71
CA SER A 144 13.53 -6.48 -6.25
C SER A 144 12.11 -6.18 -5.75
N SER A 145 11.80 -6.55 -4.50
CA SER A 145 10.51 -6.15 -3.89
C SER A 145 10.34 -4.64 -3.83
N GLY A 146 11.41 -3.89 -3.54
CA GLY A 146 11.37 -2.43 -3.50
C GLY A 146 11.00 -1.81 -4.85
N GLU A 147 11.45 -2.40 -5.96
CA GLU A 147 11.03 -1.97 -7.30
C GLU A 147 9.55 -2.29 -7.56
N PHE A 148 9.11 -3.51 -7.23
CA PHE A 148 7.70 -3.89 -7.35
C PHE A 148 6.79 -2.98 -6.51
N GLU A 149 7.19 -2.71 -5.26
CA GLU A 149 6.45 -1.84 -4.34
C GLU A 149 6.36 -0.42 -4.92
N LYS A 150 7.47 0.17 -5.38
CA LYS A 150 7.47 1.47 -6.09
C LYS A 150 6.44 1.53 -7.20
N ARG A 151 6.41 0.51 -8.05
CA ARG A 151 5.51 0.42 -9.21
C ARG A 151 4.05 0.26 -8.76
N LEU A 152 3.80 -0.55 -7.73
CA LEU A 152 2.48 -0.72 -7.14
C LEU A 152 1.93 0.61 -6.64
N HIS A 153 2.71 1.34 -5.84
CA HIS A 153 2.28 2.64 -5.30
C HIS A 153 2.16 3.72 -6.38
N GLN A 154 3.04 3.72 -7.38
CA GLN A 154 2.94 4.60 -8.54
C GLN A 154 1.66 4.35 -9.32
N ALA A 155 1.31 3.09 -9.58
CA ALA A 155 0.07 2.73 -10.27
C ALA A 155 -1.18 3.11 -9.46
N MET A 156 -1.11 3.08 -8.13
CA MET A 156 -2.23 3.41 -7.24
C MET A 156 -2.27 4.87 -6.78
N ALA A 157 -1.30 5.69 -7.17
CA ALA A 157 -1.06 7.03 -6.61
C ALA A 157 -2.30 7.94 -6.67
N ASN A 158 -3.13 7.80 -7.70
CA ASN A 158 -4.35 8.59 -7.88
C ASN A 158 -5.40 8.40 -6.77
N ALA A 159 -5.32 7.29 -6.02
CA ALA A 159 -6.22 6.96 -4.92
C ALA A 159 -5.53 7.03 -3.55
N SER A 160 -4.28 7.49 -3.48
CA SER A 160 -3.60 7.75 -2.21
C SER A 160 -4.35 8.84 -1.45
N LEU A 161 -4.64 8.61 -0.16
CA LEU A 161 -5.43 9.54 0.66
C LEU A 161 -4.80 10.95 0.67
N ASN A 162 -3.51 11.04 0.97
CA ASN A 162 -2.83 12.33 1.09
C ASN A 162 -2.83 13.10 -0.24
N ALA A 163 -2.57 12.42 -1.35
CA ALA A 163 -2.58 13.03 -2.68
C ALA A 163 -4.01 13.44 -3.09
N TRP A 164 -5.00 12.60 -2.82
CA TRP A 164 -6.39 12.88 -3.15
C TRP A 164 -6.94 14.08 -2.36
N LEU A 165 -6.57 14.24 -1.08
CA LEU A 165 -6.96 15.40 -0.26
C LEU A 165 -6.47 16.74 -0.81
N GLU A 166 -5.45 16.74 -1.68
CA GLU A 166 -4.93 17.94 -2.34
C GLU A 166 -5.64 18.26 -3.67
N THR A 167 -6.47 17.34 -4.18
CA THR A 167 -7.24 17.54 -5.41
C THR A 167 -8.48 18.40 -5.17
N SER A 168 -9.06 18.97 -6.24
CA SER A 168 -10.33 19.68 -6.16
C SER A 168 -11.46 18.82 -5.59
N ASP A 169 -11.51 17.53 -5.94
CA ASP A 169 -12.52 16.59 -5.48
C ASP A 169 -12.36 16.29 -3.99
N GLY A 170 -11.12 16.11 -3.53
CA GLY A 170 -10.82 15.93 -2.11
C GLY A 170 -11.17 17.14 -1.27
N ILE A 171 -10.81 18.34 -1.74
CA ILE A 171 -11.16 19.61 -1.08
C ILE A 171 -12.68 19.78 -1.01
N ALA A 172 -13.38 19.57 -2.12
CA ALA A 172 -14.84 19.68 -2.17
C ALA A 172 -15.52 18.66 -1.24
N HIS A 173 -15.02 17.43 -1.21
CA HIS A 173 -15.54 16.39 -0.32
C HIS A 173 -15.33 16.75 1.16
N CYS A 174 -14.13 17.20 1.55
CA CYS A 174 -13.86 17.63 2.91
C CYS A 174 -14.78 18.78 3.35
N ALA A 175 -15.08 19.73 2.45
CA ALA A 175 -16.07 20.78 2.72
C ALA A 175 -17.48 20.20 2.99
N LEU A 176 -17.91 19.16 2.27
CA LEU A 176 -19.20 18.50 2.48
C LEU A 176 -19.31 17.80 3.85
N VAL A 177 -18.21 17.22 4.33
CA VAL A 177 -18.17 16.53 5.64
C VAL A 177 -17.72 17.44 6.79
N GLY A 178 -17.46 18.73 6.53
CA GLY A 178 -17.08 19.72 7.55
C GLY A 178 -15.66 19.55 8.09
N LEU A 179 -14.74 19.01 7.29
CA LEU A 179 -13.34 18.76 7.66
C LEU A 179 -12.38 19.65 6.86
N ASN A 180 -11.23 19.97 7.45
CA ASN A 180 -10.12 20.63 6.74
C ASN A 180 -9.22 19.58 6.08
N PRO A 181 -9.09 19.53 4.73
CA PRO A 181 -8.34 18.48 4.05
C PRO A 181 -6.86 18.40 4.46
N ARG A 182 -6.21 19.55 4.72
CA ARG A 182 -4.80 19.58 5.17
C ARG A 182 -4.62 18.93 6.54
N GLU A 183 -5.60 19.10 7.42
CA GLU A 183 -5.60 18.51 8.76
C GLU A 183 -6.02 17.03 8.76
N GLN A 184 -6.45 16.48 7.62
CA GLN A 184 -6.76 15.06 7.46
C GLN A 184 -5.61 14.26 6.84
N GLN A 185 -4.57 14.93 6.34
CA GLN A 185 -3.36 14.27 5.84
C GLN A 185 -2.67 13.48 6.96
N ARG A 186 -2.19 12.29 6.59
CA ARG A 186 -1.62 11.31 7.51
C ARG A 186 -0.11 11.24 7.39
N PHE A 187 0.55 11.16 8.53
CA PHE A 187 2.00 11.06 8.67
C PHE A 187 2.36 9.94 9.66
N THR A 188 3.60 9.49 9.61
CA THR A 188 4.18 8.54 10.55
C THR A 188 5.42 9.16 11.18
N ALA A 189 5.49 9.14 12.51
CA ALA A 189 6.67 9.51 13.26
C ALA A 189 7.61 8.31 13.38
N LEU A 190 8.56 8.21 12.45
CA LEU A 190 9.49 7.10 12.37
C LEU A 190 10.60 7.25 13.41
N ARG A 191 10.78 6.21 14.23
CA ARG A 191 11.76 6.19 15.33
C ARG A 191 13.14 5.70 14.88
N PHE A 192 13.67 6.26 13.79
CA PHE A 192 15.03 5.95 13.29
C PHE A 192 16.13 6.84 13.91
N GLY A 193 15.79 7.76 14.82
CA GLY A 193 16.73 8.66 15.48
C GLY A 193 16.04 9.63 16.43
N LYS A 194 16.81 10.46 17.15
CA LYS A 194 16.31 11.62 17.90
C LYS A 194 16.73 12.90 17.16
N PRO A 195 15.79 13.81 16.81
CA PRO A 195 14.33 13.68 16.95
C PRO A 195 13.72 12.70 15.94
N ALA A 196 12.50 12.21 16.24
CA ALA A 196 11.77 11.32 15.33
C ALA A 196 11.49 12.04 14.00
N ARG A 197 11.76 11.36 12.88
CA ARG A 197 11.47 11.89 11.55
C ARG A 197 9.99 11.70 11.24
N ILE A 198 9.29 12.78 10.90
CA ILE A 198 7.90 12.74 10.49
C ILE A 198 7.85 12.66 8.96
N SER A 199 7.34 11.55 8.44
CA SER A 199 7.20 11.33 6.98
C SER A 199 5.72 11.16 6.60
N PRO A 200 5.30 11.58 5.41
CA PRO A 200 3.96 11.29 4.89
C PRO A 200 3.65 9.78 4.91
N ALA A 201 2.41 9.42 5.23
CA ALA A 201 1.93 8.05 5.13
C ALA A 201 1.40 7.79 3.71
N GLU A 202 2.30 7.39 2.81
CA GLU A 202 2.03 7.25 1.38
C GLU A 202 1.22 5.99 1.02
N GLU A 203 1.12 5.04 1.95
CA GLU A 203 0.57 3.70 1.69
C GLU A 203 -0.91 3.58 2.12
N ILE A 204 -1.60 4.69 2.42
CA ILE A 204 -3.03 4.72 2.76
C ILE A 204 -3.84 5.13 1.53
N TYR A 205 -4.82 4.32 1.16
CA TYR A 205 -5.60 4.46 -0.06
C TYR A 205 -7.09 4.50 0.21
N ILE A 206 -7.81 5.25 -0.64
CA ILE A 206 -9.26 5.14 -0.79
C ILE A 206 -9.52 3.88 -1.63
N PHE A 207 -9.90 2.79 -0.97
CA PHE A 207 -9.89 1.46 -1.55
C PHE A 207 -10.89 0.54 -0.84
N ARG A 208 -11.60 -0.31 -1.57
CA ARG A 208 -12.40 -1.40 -0.99
C ARG A 208 -11.71 -2.73 -1.26
N PRO A 209 -11.41 -3.54 -0.23
CA PRO A 209 -10.76 -4.84 -0.44
C PRO A 209 -11.70 -5.92 -1.00
N ILE A 210 -12.90 -5.55 -1.43
CA ILE A 210 -13.94 -6.44 -1.93
C ILE A 210 -14.53 -5.84 -3.22
N GLY A 211 -14.77 -6.68 -4.22
CA GLY A 211 -15.43 -6.28 -5.46
C GLY A 211 -14.50 -5.56 -6.44
N GLU A 212 -15.03 -4.52 -7.10
CA GLU A 212 -14.36 -3.84 -8.23
C GLU A 212 -12.95 -3.33 -7.88
N ASP A 213 -12.74 -2.73 -6.71
CA ASP A 213 -11.42 -2.23 -6.34
C ASP A 213 -10.42 -3.39 -6.14
N ALA A 214 -10.84 -4.53 -5.60
CA ALA A 214 -9.99 -5.72 -5.51
C ALA A 214 -9.67 -6.31 -6.90
N ASP A 215 -10.62 -6.31 -7.84
CA ASP A 215 -10.37 -6.71 -9.23
C ASP A 215 -9.33 -5.81 -9.90
N ARG A 216 -9.39 -4.51 -9.60
CA ARG A 216 -8.44 -3.53 -10.11
C ARG A 216 -7.06 -3.69 -9.49
N LEU A 217 -6.96 -4.11 -8.23
CA LEU A 217 -5.68 -4.42 -7.59
C LEU A 217 -5.01 -5.60 -8.31
N LEU A 218 -5.76 -6.66 -8.62
CA LEU A 218 -5.24 -7.76 -9.46
C LEU A 218 -4.78 -7.25 -10.82
N THR A 219 -5.58 -6.40 -11.48
CA THR A 219 -5.22 -5.86 -12.80
C THR A 219 -3.95 -5.00 -12.75
N VAL A 220 -3.78 -4.19 -11.70
CA VAL A 220 -2.55 -3.41 -11.47
C VAL A 220 -1.35 -4.34 -11.32
N ILE A 221 -1.45 -5.36 -10.46
CA ILE A 221 -0.37 -6.33 -10.21
C ILE A 221 0.00 -7.07 -11.50
N GLU A 222 -0.99 -7.63 -12.20
CA GLU A 222 -0.79 -8.35 -13.47
C GLU A 222 -0.15 -7.45 -14.52
N THR A 223 -0.60 -6.19 -14.64
CA THR A 223 -0.04 -5.22 -15.58
C THR A 223 1.41 -4.92 -15.27
N ILE A 224 1.77 -4.71 -14.00
CA ILE A 224 3.15 -4.47 -13.58
C ILE A 224 4.04 -5.64 -13.98
N ILE A 225 3.64 -6.87 -13.67
CA ILE A 225 4.42 -8.07 -13.99
C ILE A 225 4.57 -8.24 -15.50
N TYR A 226 3.48 -8.11 -16.26
CA TYR A 226 3.49 -8.23 -17.70
C TYR A 226 4.43 -7.21 -18.36
N GLN A 227 4.35 -5.94 -17.93
CA GLN A 227 5.21 -4.87 -18.45
C GLN A 227 6.69 -5.07 -18.08
N LEU A 228 6.98 -5.58 -16.88
CA LEU A 228 8.36 -5.88 -16.45
C LEU A 228 8.99 -6.95 -17.35
N VAL A 229 8.27 -8.05 -17.59
CA VAL A 229 8.76 -9.17 -18.41
C VAL A 229 8.94 -8.76 -19.88
N LEU A 230 8.04 -7.94 -20.42
CA LEU A 230 8.16 -7.47 -21.80
C LEU A 230 9.10 -6.28 -21.98
N GLY A 231 9.63 -5.71 -20.89
CA GLY A 231 10.50 -4.53 -20.95
C GLY A 231 9.76 -3.25 -21.36
N THR A 232 8.44 -3.19 -21.17
CA THR A 232 7.60 -2.02 -21.50
C THR A 232 7.21 -1.20 -20.28
N ALA A 233 7.73 -1.55 -19.10
CA ALA A 233 7.39 -0.88 -17.86
C ALA A 233 8.02 0.51 -17.81
N SER A 234 7.24 1.54 -17.51
CA SER A 234 7.79 2.89 -17.27
C SER A 234 8.82 2.87 -16.15
N PRO A 235 9.82 3.77 -16.14
CA PRO A 235 10.75 3.87 -15.02
C PRO A 235 10.01 4.02 -13.69
N ALA A 236 10.40 3.24 -12.69
CA ALA A 236 9.86 3.38 -11.34
C ALA A 236 10.21 4.77 -10.80
N ASN A 237 9.26 5.44 -10.15
CA ASN A 237 9.50 6.77 -9.59
C ASN A 237 10.68 6.73 -8.58
N PRO A 238 11.80 7.44 -8.85
CA PRO A 238 12.97 7.40 -7.98
C PRO A 238 12.73 8.10 -6.63
N LEU A 239 11.74 9.00 -6.56
CA LEU A 239 11.40 9.77 -5.36
C LEU A 239 10.52 9.01 -4.37
N TRP A 240 9.88 7.91 -4.79
CA TRP A 240 9.07 7.11 -3.89
C TRP A 240 9.97 6.23 -3.01
N SER A 241 9.76 6.27 -1.69
CA SER A 241 10.51 5.43 -0.74
C SER A 241 9.61 4.93 0.39
N SER A 242 9.49 3.62 0.54
CA SER A 242 8.81 3.03 1.71
C SER A 242 9.70 3.14 2.95
N ALA A 243 9.53 4.21 3.70
CA ALA A 243 10.28 4.44 4.93
C ALA A 243 9.93 3.41 6.03
N SER A 244 8.76 2.75 5.93
CA SER A 244 8.29 1.73 6.87
C SER A 244 8.99 0.36 6.68
N GLN A 245 9.80 0.16 5.64
CA GLN A 245 10.52 -1.10 5.40
C GLN A 245 11.89 -1.21 6.08
N HIS A 246 12.46 -0.10 6.58
CA HIS A 246 13.81 -0.11 7.18
C HIS A 246 13.88 -0.82 8.55
N ALA A 247 12.76 -1.30 9.10
CA ALA A 247 12.72 -2.06 10.36
C ALA A 247 13.26 -3.51 10.25
N GLY A 248 13.62 -3.98 9.05
CA GLY A 248 14.03 -5.38 8.79
C GLY A 248 15.50 -5.61 8.44
N ARG A 249 16.29 -4.57 8.12
CA ARG A 249 17.73 -4.72 7.86
C ARG A 249 18.46 -4.85 9.20
N ARG A 250 18.57 -6.08 9.71
CA ARG A 250 19.71 -6.39 10.59
C ARG A 250 20.96 -6.22 9.74
N ASP A 251 21.88 -5.40 10.21
CA ASP A 251 23.21 -5.24 9.63
C ASP A 251 23.89 -6.60 9.53
N GLY A 252 23.84 -7.20 8.34
CA GLY A 252 24.83 -8.19 7.93
C GLY A 252 26.09 -7.41 7.60
N ALA A 253 26.96 -7.20 8.58
CA ALA A 253 28.30 -6.71 8.34
C ALA A 253 29.16 -7.86 7.79
N PRO A 254 29.84 -7.69 6.64
CA PRO A 254 30.99 -8.50 6.30
C PRO A 254 32.24 -7.63 6.34
N SER A 255 33.19 -7.96 7.22
CA SER A 255 34.59 -8.11 6.81
C SER A 255 35.46 -8.59 7.97
N ASP A 256 35.96 -9.81 7.78
CA ASP A 256 37.31 -10.26 8.05
C ASP A 256 38.23 -9.31 8.84
N ARG A 257 38.50 -9.68 10.10
CA ARG A 257 39.82 -9.42 10.69
C ARG A 257 40.63 -10.71 10.63
N ARG A 258 41.52 -10.78 9.64
CA ARG A 258 42.70 -11.63 9.72
C ARG A 258 43.56 -11.10 10.88
N HIS A 259 43.59 -11.83 11.98
CA HIS A 259 44.73 -11.78 12.89
C HIS A 259 45.81 -12.69 12.30
N ALA A 260 46.82 -12.07 11.71
CA ALA A 260 48.12 -12.71 11.54
C ALA A 260 48.90 -12.50 12.83
N SER A 261 49.30 -13.61 13.43
CA SER A 261 50.29 -13.67 14.50
C SER A 261 51.68 -13.32 13.95
N ALA A 262 52.40 -12.46 14.65
CA ALA A 262 53.85 -12.49 14.84
C ALA A 262 54.18 -11.61 16.04
#